data_AF-A0A7X7DYD9-F1
#
_entry.id   AF-A0A7X7DYD9-F1
#
_cell.length_a   1.000
_cell.length_b   1.000
_cell.length_c   1.000
_cell.angle_alpha   90.00
_cell.angle_beta   90.00
_cell.angle_gamma   90.00
#
_symmetry.space_group_name_H-M   'P 1'
#
loop_
_entity.id
_entity.type
_entity.pdbx_description
1 polymer ?
#
loop_
_entity_poly.entity_id
_entity_poly.type
_entity_poly.pdbx_seq_one_letter_code
_entity_poly.pdbx_strand_id
1 'polypeptide(L)' 'YLNYYEEKLKGSNFFRTSRTDIINLDYISMINKVVQGVYTIEMQNGMQIDLSRRKAQQLRQIVDF' A
#
# COMPACT_ATOMS: atom_id res chain seq x y z
N TYR A 1 -4.43 12.63 12.44
CA TYR A 1 -3.63 11.75 13.31
C TYR A 1 -2.71 10.78 12.56
N LEU A 2 -3.07 10.24 11.38
CA LEU A 2 -2.15 9.35 10.61
C LEU A 2 -0.83 10.01 10.15
N ASN A 3 -0.79 11.33 9.97
CA ASN A 3 0.43 12.03 9.54
C ASN A 3 1.58 11.86 10.54
N TYR A 4 1.29 11.76 11.84
CA TYR A 4 2.30 11.53 12.87
C TYR A 4 2.97 10.16 12.73
N TYR A 5 2.16 9.13 12.45
CA TYR A 5 2.69 7.78 12.20
C TYR A 5 3.41 7.69 10.87
N GLU A 6 2.93 8.37 9.84
CA GLU A 6 3.61 8.46 8.54
C GLU A 6 5.01 9.09 8.67
N GLU A 7 5.16 10.15 9.47
CA GLU A 7 6.47 10.75 9.75
C GLU A 7 7.38 9.83 10.57
N LYS A 8 6.85 9.16 11.60
CA LYS A 8 7.64 8.23 12.42
C LYS A 8 8.05 6.96 11.66
N LEU A 9 7.22 6.49 10.76
CA LEU A 9 7.45 5.30 9.94
C LEU A 9 8.19 5.64 8.63
N LYS A 10 8.53 6.91 8.42
CA LYS A 10 9.26 7.38 7.24
C LYS A 10 10.64 6.72 7.19
N GLY A 11 10.91 6.00 6.10
CA GLY A 11 12.15 5.21 5.92
C GLY A 11 12.06 3.77 6.41
N SER A 12 10.91 3.32 6.91
CA SER A 12 10.59 1.91 7.14
C SER A 12 9.72 1.37 5.99
N ASN A 13 9.51 0.05 5.93
CA ASN A 13 8.71 -0.62 4.91
C ASN A 13 7.19 -0.44 5.11
N PHE A 14 6.74 0.78 5.41
CA PHE A 14 5.32 1.12 5.54
C PHE A 14 4.87 2.03 4.41
N PHE A 15 3.66 1.81 3.93
CA PHE A 15 3.07 2.60 2.85
C PHE A 15 1.67 3.06 3.19
N ARG A 16 1.42 4.35 3.02
CA ARG A 16 0.10 4.95 3.22
C ARG A 16 -0.76 4.78 1.97
N THR A 17 -1.73 3.88 2.03
CA THR A 17 -2.64 3.57 0.92
C THR A 17 -3.77 4.59 0.80
N SER A 18 -4.27 5.11 1.93
CA SER A 18 -5.42 6.01 1.98
C SER A 18 -5.26 7.08 3.08
N ARG A 19 -6.30 7.91 3.29
CA ARG A 19 -6.31 8.87 4.41
C ARG A 19 -6.38 8.17 5.78
N THR A 20 -6.93 6.97 5.83
CA THR A 20 -7.22 6.19 7.03
C THR A 20 -6.29 4.98 7.20
N ASP A 21 -5.58 4.58 6.15
CA ASP A 21 -4.86 3.29 6.11
C ASP A 21 -3.38 3.44 5.80
N ILE A 22 -2.56 2.75 6.59
CA ILE A 22 -1.13 2.54 6.41
C ILE A 22 -0.89 1.03 6.53
N ILE A 23 -0.16 0.46 5.58
CA ILE A 23 0.13 -0.98 5.53
C ILE A 23 1.63 -1.22 5.65
N ASN A 24 2.01 -2.39 6.15
CA ASN A 24 3.39 -2.85 6.12
C ASN A 24 3.64 -3.64 4.84
N LEU A 25 4.60 -3.20 4.03
CA LEU A 25 4.98 -3.80 2.76
C LEU A 25 5.61 -5.19 2.93
N ASP A 26 6.24 -5.47 4.07
CA ASP A 26 6.87 -6.77 4.37
C ASP A 26 5.84 -7.91 4.49
N TYR A 27 4.58 -7.55 4.73
CA TYR A 27 3.47 -8.49 4.93
C TYR A 27 2.52 -8.55 3.74
N ILE A 28 2.92 -7.98 2.60
CA ILE A 28 2.18 -8.14 1.35
C ILE A 28 2.36 -9.59 0.87
N SER A 29 1.25 -10.25 0.60
CA SER A 29 1.22 -11.54 -0.07
C SER A 29 1.27 -11.35 -1.58
N MET A 30 0.38 -10.51 -2.13
CA MET A 30 0.25 -10.31 -3.56
C MET A 30 -0.29 -8.92 -3.90
N ILE A 31 0.12 -8.38 -5.06
CA ILE A 31 -0.45 -7.15 -5.62
C ILE A 31 -1.15 -7.51 -6.93
N ASN A 32 -2.46 -7.38 -6.95
CA ASN A 32 -3.31 -7.72 -8.08
C ASN A 32 -3.75 -6.46 -8.82
N LYS A 33 -3.72 -6.50 -10.15
CA LYS A 33 -4.29 -5.45 -10.99
C LYS A 33 -5.72 -5.83 -11.37
N VAL A 34 -6.68 -5.04 -10.92
CA VAL A 34 -8.09 -5.20 -11.27
C VAL A 34 -8.39 -4.48 -12.59
N VAL A 35 -9.44 -4.93 -13.26
CA VAL A 35 -9.98 -4.31 -14.49
C VAL A 35 -10.25 -2.82 -14.22
N GLN A 36 -10.02 -1.96 -15.22
CA GLN A 36 -10.13 -0.50 -15.11
C GLN A 36 -9.06 0.18 -14.24
N GLY A 37 -7.93 -0.47 -13.98
CA GLY A 37 -6.74 0.17 -13.38
C GLY A 37 -6.83 0.43 -11.88
N VAL A 38 -7.81 -0.17 -11.21
CA VAL A 38 -7.79 -0.32 -9.75
C VAL A 38 -6.77 -1.42 -9.43
N TYR A 39 -6.06 -1.31 -8.31
CA TYR A 39 -5.17 -2.35 -7.82
C TYR A 39 -5.66 -2.79 -6.46
N THR A 40 -5.45 -4.06 -6.11
CA THR A 40 -5.79 -4.60 -4.79
C THR A 40 -4.56 -5.28 -4.23
N ILE A 41 -4.24 -4.96 -2.98
CA ILE A 41 -3.17 -5.61 -2.22
C ILE A 41 -3.80 -6.68 -1.35
N GLU A 42 -3.29 -7.89 -1.44
CA GLU A 42 -3.59 -8.96 -0.51
C GLU A 42 -2.46 -9.09 0.50
N MET A 43 -2.80 -9.00 1.79
CA MET A 43 -1.88 -9.18 2.91
C MET A 43 -1.77 -10.65 3.27
N GLN A 44 -0.69 -11.06 3.93
CA GLN A 44 -0.48 -12.45 4.37
C GLN A 44 -1.57 -13.00 5.29
N ASN A 45 -2.30 -12.14 6.00
CA ASN A 45 -3.44 -12.53 6.82
C ASN A 45 -4.76 -12.64 6.04
N GLY A 46 -4.74 -12.53 4.71
CA GLY A 46 -5.90 -12.56 3.83
C GLY A 46 -6.65 -11.24 3.71
N MET A 47 -6.20 -10.17 4.39
CA MET A 47 -6.84 -8.86 4.28
C MET A 47 -6.58 -8.24 2.90
N GLN A 48 -7.63 -7.71 2.27
CA GLN A 48 -7.53 -7.05 0.97
C GLN A 48 -7.69 -5.53 1.12
N ILE A 49 -6.79 -4.77 0.49
CA ILE A 49 -6.81 -3.31 0.47
C ILE A 49 -6.86 -2.82 -0.97
N ASP A 50 -7.90 -2.06 -1.29
CA ASP A 50 -8.00 -1.41 -2.59
C ASP A 50 -7.12 -0.16 -2.68
N LEU A 51 -6.42 -0.05 -3.79
CA LEU A 51 -5.56 1.06 -4.16
C LEU A 51 -6.12 1.83 -5.35
N SER A 52 -6.19 3.14 -5.17
CA SER A 52 -6.37 4.06 -6.29
C SER A 52 -5.20 3.99 -7.28
N ARG A 53 -5.47 4.29 -8.56
CA ARG A 53 -4.45 4.35 -9.63
C ARG A 53 -3.18 5.10 -9.22
N ARG A 54 -3.34 6.29 -8.61
CA ARG A 54 -2.22 7.14 -8.18
C ARG A 54 -1.39 6.48 -7.09
N LYS A 55 -2.03 5.84 -6.13
CA LYS A 55 -1.35 5.16 -5.02
C LYS A 55 -0.65 3.88 -5.47
N ALA A 56 -1.25 3.13 -6.39
CA ALA A 56 -0.59 2.00 -7.03
C ALA A 56 0.66 2.43 -7.83
N GLN A 57 0.59 3.55 -8.54
CA GLN A 57 1.76 4.10 -9.23
C GLN A 57 2.87 4.51 -8.25
N GLN A 58 2.52 5.16 -7.13
CA GLN A 58 3.47 5.48 -6.06
C GLN A 58 4.09 4.24 -5.44
N LEU A 59 3.27 3.22 -5.14
CA LEU A 59 3.75 1.97 -4.56
C LEU A 59 4.74 1.28 -5.50
N ARG A 60 4.44 1.23 -6.80
CA ARG A 60 5.33 0.61 -7.79
C ARG A 60 6.71 1.27 -7.84
N GLN A 61 6.80 2.59 -7.63
CA GLN A 61 8.08 3.31 -7.58
C GLN A 61 8.88 3.03 -6.31
N ILE A 62 8.22 2.61 -5.22
CA ILE A 62 8.87 2.31 -3.94
C ILE A 62 9.34 0.86 -3.90
N VAL A 63 8.51 -0.04 -4.44
CA VAL A 63 8.74 -1.49 -4.38
C VAL A 63 9.68 -1.96 -5.49
N ASP A 64 9.87 -1.17 -6.55
CA ASP A 64 10.74 -1.41 -7.72
C ASP A 64 10.91 -2.91 -8.07
N PHE A 65 10.04 -3.38 -8.97
CA PHE A 65 10.27 -4.60 -9.74
C PHE A 65 11.19 -4.33 -10.91
#